data_AF-A0A937N873-F1
#
_entry.id   AF-A0A937N873-F1
#
_cell.length_a   1.000
_cell.length_b   1.000
_cell.length_c   1.000
_cell.angle_alpha   90.00
_cell.angle_beta   90.00
_cell.angle_gamma   90.00
#
_symmetry.space_group_name_H-M   'P 1'
#
loop_
_entity.id
_entity.type
_entity.pdbx_description
1 polymer ?
#
loop_
_entity_poly.entity_id
_entity_poly.type
_entity_poly.pdbx_seq_one_letter_code
_entity_poly.pdbx_strand_id
1 'polypeptide(L)' 'MKTEITGTIIAGVLQLDQRIDLPDNSRVRVSVESLEEWRARFQAGLKAWKQLCRDQPVNSGGRRYTRDELHERR' A
#
# COMPACT_ATOMS: atom_id res chain seq x y z
N MET A 1 8.76 -12.97 -31.40
CA MET A 1 8.01 -11.70 -31.31
C MET A 1 7.46 -11.59 -29.91
N LYS A 2 7.75 -10.51 -29.18
CA LYS A 2 7.29 -10.29 -27.79
C LYS A 2 6.10 -9.34 -27.86
N THR A 3 4.91 -9.81 -27.53
CA THR A 3 3.72 -8.96 -27.43
C THR A 3 3.60 -8.54 -25.96
N GLU A 4 3.75 -7.26 -25.69
CA GLU A 4 3.47 -6.69 -24.37
C GLU A 4 2.00 -6.27 -24.33
N ILE A 5 1.33 -6.68 -23.26
CA ILE A 5 -0.12 -6.55 -23.12
C ILE A 5 -0.38 -5.95 -21.74
N THR A 6 -1.24 -4.93 -21.71
CA THR A 6 -1.65 -4.24 -20.49
C THR A 6 -3.03 -4.70 -20.05
N GLY A 7 -3.23 -4.78 -18.75
CA GLY A 7 -4.51 -5.16 -18.15
C GLY A 7 -4.52 -4.89 -16.66
N THR A 8 -5.72 -4.88 -16.10
CA THR A 8 -5.95 -4.60 -14.68
C THR A 8 -6.43 -5.87 -13.96
N ILE A 9 -5.90 -6.13 -12.75
CA ILE A 9 -6.45 -7.19 -11.89
C ILE A 9 -7.72 -6.69 -11.23
N ILE A 10 -8.87 -7.29 -11.57
CA ILE A 10 -10.17 -7.00 -10.95
C ILE A 10 -10.71 -8.31 -10.35
N ALA A 11 -10.96 -8.32 -9.04
CA ALA A 11 -11.41 -9.51 -8.31
C ALA A 11 -10.54 -10.76 -8.55
N GLY A 12 -9.23 -10.58 -8.71
CA GLY A 12 -8.27 -11.68 -8.94
C GLY A 12 -8.19 -12.17 -10.40
N VAL A 13 -8.93 -11.54 -11.32
CA VAL A 13 -8.89 -11.85 -12.76
C VAL A 13 -8.12 -10.76 -13.49
N LEU A 14 -7.17 -11.15 -14.35
CA LEU A 14 -6.50 -10.23 -15.27
C LEU A 14 -7.44 -9.88 -16.42
N GLN A 15 -7.96 -8.65 -16.41
CA GLN A 15 -8.77 -8.10 -17.48
C GLN A 15 -7.86 -7.26 -18.39
N LEU A 16 -7.72 -7.68 -19.65
CA LEU A 16 -6.93 -6.95 -20.63
C LEU A 16 -7.63 -5.66 -21.04
N ASP A 17 -6.87 -4.58 -21.21
CA ASP A 17 -7.42 -3.28 -21.63
C ASP A 17 -7.88 -3.31 -23.10
N GLN A 18 -7.33 -4.23 -23.88
CA GLN A 18 -7.65 -4.45 -25.28
C GLN A 18 -7.87 -5.93 -25.57
N ARG A 19 -8.80 -6.23 -26.48
CA ARG A 19 -9.04 -7.59 -26.96
C ARG A 19 -7.88 -8.03 -27.85
N ILE A 20 -7.43 -9.26 -27.68
CA ILE A 20 -6.33 -9.83 -28.44
C ILE A 20 -6.80 -11.13 -29.03
N ASP A 21 -6.68 -11.27 -30.35
CA ASP A 21 -6.95 -12.51 -31.04
C ASP A 21 -5.71 -13.39 -31.00
N LEU A 22 -5.55 -14.10 -29.88
CA LEU A 22 -4.60 -15.21 -29.77
C LEU A 22 -5.26 -16.49 -30.27
N PRO A 23 -4.59 -17.30 -31.10
CA PRO A 23 -5.10 -18.61 -31.50
C PRO A 23 -5.39 -19.50 -30.30
N ASP A 24 -6.38 -20.38 -30.42
CA ASP A 24 -6.67 -21.40 -29.42
C ASP A 24 -5.40 -22.23 -29.10
N ASN A 25 -5.22 -22.56 -27.82
CA ASN A 25 -4.05 -23.26 -27.28
C ASN A 25 -2.72 -22.46 -27.28
N SER A 26 -2.78 -21.13 -27.31
CA SER A 26 -1.60 -20.28 -27.13
C SER A 26 -1.04 -20.36 -25.70
N ARG A 27 0.27 -20.61 -25.56
CA ARG A 27 0.97 -20.60 -24.27
C ARG A 27 1.34 -19.16 -23.87
N VAL A 28 0.87 -18.72 -22.71
CA VAL A 28 1.14 -17.39 -22.15
C VAL A 28 2.05 -17.50 -20.93
N ARG A 29 2.99 -16.55 -20.76
CA ARG A 29 3.81 -16.40 -19.56
C ARG A 29 3.45 -15.07 -18.89
N VAL A 30 2.96 -15.12 -17.66
CA VAL A 30 2.62 -13.92 -16.87
C VAL A 30 3.73 -13.68 -15.85
N SER A 31 4.28 -12.46 -15.84
CA SER A 31 5.15 -11.97 -14.78
C SER A 31 4.34 -10.98 -13.94
N VAL A 32 4.29 -11.17 -12.63
CA VAL A 32 3.66 -10.23 -11.70
C VAL A 32 4.76 -9.64 -10.84
N GLU A 33 5.06 -8.36 -11.05
CA GLU A 33 5.99 -7.62 -10.22
C GLU A 33 5.20 -6.79 -9.23
N SER A 34 5.48 -6.97 -7.93
CA SER A 34 4.88 -6.10 -6.92
C SER A 34 5.49 -4.71 -7.09
N LEU A 35 4.65 -3.70 -7.30
CA LEU A 35 5.09 -2.30 -7.23
C LEU A 35 5.47 -2.01 -5.77
N GLU A 36 6.75 -2.14 -5.44
CA GLU A 36 7.34 -1.83 -4.13
C GLU A 36 7.12 -0.37 -3.71
N GLU A 37 6.60 0.47 -4.60
CA GLU A 37 6.27 1.87 -4.37
C GLU A 37 5.43 2.09 -3.12
N TRP A 38 4.47 1.21 -2.81
CA TRP A 38 3.62 1.39 -1.61
C TRP A 38 4.45 1.25 -0.33
N ARG A 39 5.41 0.31 -0.32
CA ARG A 39 6.26 0.03 0.84
C ARG A 39 7.29 1.15 1.03
N ALA A 40 7.84 1.66 -0.07
CA ALA A 40 8.70 2.84 -0.08
C ALA A 40 7.95 4.09 0.41
N ARG A 41 6.74 4.36 -0.11
CA ARG A 41 5.88 5.48 0.34
C ARG A 41 5.51 5.36 1.83
N PHE A 42 5.17 4.15 2.28
CA PHE A 42 4.86 3.88 3.69
C PHE A 42 6.06 4.16 4.60
N GLN A 43 7.25 3.66 4.24
CA GLN A 43 8.47 3.90 5.02
C GLN A 43 8.84 5.39 5.06
N ALA A 44 8.74 6.09 3.93
CA ALA A 44 8.98 7.52 3.85
C ALA A 44 7.98 8.31 4.72
N GLY A 45 6.69 7.99 4.64
CA GLY A 45 5.64 8.61 5.46
C GLY A 45 5.84 8.37 6.95
N LEU A 46 6.17 7.15 7.35
CA LEU A 46 6.44 6.81 8.75
C LEU A 46 7.66 7.56 9.29
N LYS A 47 8.71 7.72 8.48
CA LYS A 47 9.91 8.49 8.86
C LYS A 47 9.57 9.96 9.05
N ALA A 48 8.83 10.56 8.11
CA ALA A 48 8.40 11.95 8.18
C ALA A 48 7.52 12.22 9.41
N TRP A 49 6.57 11.33 9.70
CA TRP A 49 5.70 11.43 10.88
C TRP A 49 6.49 11.39 12.19
N LYS A 50 7.43 10.44 12.32
CA LYS A 50 8.31 10.35 13.51
C LYS A 50 9.15 11.61 13.69
N GLN A 51 9.62 12.20 12.58
CA GLN A 51 10.39 13.43 12.61
C GLN A 51 9.51 14.61 13.06
N LEU A 52 8.30 14.73 12.53
CA LEU A 52 7.33 15.75 12.95
C LEU A 52 7.02 15.66 14.45
N CYS A 53 6.84 14.46 15.01
CA CYS A 53 6.60 14.29 16.45
C CYS A 53 7.80 14.72 17.33
N ARG A 54 9.03 14.63 16.81
CA ARG A 54 10.24 15.09 17.51
C ARG A 54 10.39 16.61 17.41
N ASP A 55 10.14 17.17 16.23
CA ASP A 55 10.32 18.60 15.96
C ASP A 55 9.19 19.44 16.54
N GLN A 56 7.97 18.90 16.57
CA GLN A 56 6.78 19.53 17.12
C GLN A 56 6.15 18.59 18.16
N PRO A 57 6.73 18.51 19.36
CA PRO A 57 6.12 17.75 20.44
C PRO A 57 4.73 18.31 20.73
N VAL A 58 3.71 17.48 20.58
CA VAL A 58 2.32 17.85 20.86
C VAL A 58 2.18 18.07 22.36
N ASN A 59 2.29 19.33 22.78
CA ASN A 59 1.87 19.77 24.10
C ASN A 59 0.37 19.99 24.07
N SER A 60 -0.39 18.89 24.17
CA SER A 60 -1.86 18.91 24.14
C SER A 60 -2.48 19.75 25.27
N GLY A 61 -1.70 20.19 26.27
CA GLY A 61 -2.18 20.89 27.46
C GLY A 61 -3.17 20.07 28.32
N GLY A 62 -3.51 18.86 27.87
CA GLY A 62 -4.46 17.98 28.52
C GLY A 62 -3.83 17.28 29.71
N ARG A 63 -4.68 16.94 30.68
CA ARG A 63 -4.28 16.16 31.85
C ARG A 63 -3.68 14.83 31.38
N ARG A 64 -2.39 14.61 31.68
CA ARG A 64 -1.74 13.32 31.45
C ARG A 64 -2.27 12.36 32.49
N TYR A 65 -3.06 11.39 32.06
CA TYR A 65 -3.47 10.30 32.93
C TYR A 65 -2.31 9.33 33.07
N THR A 66 -2.03 8.94 34.31
CA THR A 66 -1.23 7.76 34.59
C THR A 66 -1.97 6.52 34.08
N ARG A 67 -1.24 5.41 33.92
CA ARG A 67 -1.83 4.13 33.50
C ARG A 67 -3.00 3.75 34.41
N ASP A 68 -2.85 3.94 35.71
CA ASP A 68 -3.85 3.54 36.70
C ASP A 68 -5.08 4.47 36.63
N GLU A 69 -4.90 5.79 36.44
CA GLU A 69 -6.00 6.74 36.21
C GLU A 69 -6.79 6.46 34.91
N LEU A 70 -6.19 5.81 33.90
CA LEU A 70 -6.91 5.37 32.70
C LEU A 70 -7.79 4.14 32.96
N HIS A 71 -7.38 3.25 33.86
CA HIS A 71 -8.11 2.03 34.19
C HIS A 71 -9.34 2.29 35.08
N GLU A 72 -9.32 3.36 35.87
CA GLU A 72 -10.40 3.73 36.80
C GLU A 72 -11.57 4.47 36.12
N ARG A 73 -11.47 4.82 34.84
CA ARG A 73 -12.50 5.56 34.08
C ARG A 73 -13.62 4.69 33.47
N ARG A 74 -13.80 3.47 33.98
CA ARG A 74 -14.71 2.48 33.41
C ARG A 74 -16.00 2.36 34.21
#